data_AF-A0A538TZ56-F1
#
_entry.id   AF-A0A538TZ56-F1
#
_cell.length_a   1.000
_cell.length_b   1.000
_cell.length_c   1.000
_cell.angle_alpha   90.00
_cell.angle_beta   90.00
_cell.angle_gamma   90.00
#
_symmetry.space_group_name_H-M   'P 1'
#
loop_
_entity.id
_entity.type
_entity.pdbx_description
1 polymer ?
#
loop_
_entity_poly.entity_id
_entity_poly.type
_entity_poly.pdbx_seq_one_letter_code
_entity_poly.pdbx_strand_id
1 'polypeptide(L)'
;MSTEAELRAELDRLKRENEALKTRPRTATSLKVSEKGGVSVYGLGRFPVTLYKEQWLKLLAMADDIRRFIDENAARLKTKE
;
A
#
# COMPACT_ATOMS: atom_id res chain seq x y z
N MET A 1 25.99 -18.24 16.71
CA MET A 1 25.25 -17.33 17.59
C MET A 1 25.85 -15.95 17.39
N SER A 2 25.11 -14.98 16.84
CA SER A 2 25.60 -13.61 16.71
C SER A 2 25.83 -13.02 18.10
N THR A 3 26.92 -12.27 18.28
CA THR A 3 27.24 -11.64 19.56
C THR A 3 26.27 -10.51 19.88
N GLU A 4 26.05 -10.22 21.17
CA GLU A 4 25.11 -9.17 21.61
C GLU A 4 25.43 -7.80 20.98
N ALA A 5 26.72 -7.54 20.73
CA ALA A 5 27.18 -6.32 20.07
C ALA A 5 26.73 -6.24 18.60
N GLU A 6 26.80 -7.34 17.86
CA GLU A 6 26.34 -7.41 16.46
C GLU A 6 24.83 -7.26 16.36
N LEU A 7 24.09 -7.86 17.29
CA LEU A 7 22.62 -7.74 17.36
C LEU A 7 22.18 -6.30 17.66
N ARG A 8 22.87 -5.61 18.57
CA ARG A 8 22.59 -4.19 18.86
C ARG A 8 22.90 -3.30 17.66
N ALA A 9 24.03 -3.53 16.99
CA ALA A 9 24.40 -2.76 15.80
C ALA A 9 23.36 -2.92 14.67
N GLU A 10 22.86 -4.13 14.45
CA GLU A 10 21.83 -4.38 13.45
C GLU A 10 20.47 -3.78 13.86
N LEU A 11 20.12 -3.83 15.15
CA LEU A 11 18.92 -3.17 15.68
C LEU A 11 18.94 -1.65 15.44
N ASP A 12 20.08 -1.00 15.70
CA ASP A 12 20.22 0.44 15.52
C ASP A 12 20.21 0.83 14.05
N ARG A 13 20.83 0.02 13.17
CA ARG A 13 20.74 0.18 11.72
C ARG A 13 19.29 0.05 11.24
N LEU A 14 18.58 -1.01 11.63
CA LEU A 14 17.19 -1.24 11.26
C LEU A 14 16.26 -0.14 11.75
N LYS A 15 16.50 0.40 12.97
CA LYS A 15 15.75 1.56 13.48
C LYS A 15 15.97 2.80 12.63
N ARG A 16 17.21 3.12 12.25
CA ARG A 16 17.53 4.28 11.39
C ARG A 16 16.89 4.15 10.01
N GLU A 17 16.94 2.97 9.43
CA GLU A 17 16.30 2.68 8.14
C GLU A 17 14.77 2.78 8.23
N ASN A 18 14.18 2.32 9.33
CA ASN A 18 12.74 2.46 9.57
C ASN A 18 12.31 3.93 9.74
N GLU A 19 13.08 4.74 10.47
CA GLU A 19 12.82 6.19 10.58
C GLU A 19 12.96 6.92 9.23
N ALA A 20 13.94 6.54 8.41
CA ALA A 20 14.07 7.06 7.04
C ALA A 20 12.90 6.64 6.13
N LEU A 21 12.36 5.44 6.32
CA LEU A 21 11.19 4.96 5.59
C LEU A 21 9.88 5.62 6.05
N LYS A 22 9.76 5.96 7.34
CA LYS A 22 8.61 6.70 7.89
C LYS A 22 8.53 8.15 7.40
N THR A 23 9.67 8.75 7.08
CA THR A 23 9.78 10.14 6.60
C THR A 23 9.62 10.27 5.09
N ARG A 24 9.58 9.15 4.34
CA ARG A 24 9.20 9.18 2.92
C ARG A 24 7.77 9.72 2.79
N PRO A 25 7.52 10.64 1.85
CA PRO A 25 6.21 11.25 1.71
C PRO A 25 5.14 10.17 1.50
N ARG A 26 4.09 10.22 2.34
CA ARG A 26 2.94 9.29 2.37
C ARG A 26 2.08 9.32 1.09
N THR A 27 2.55 10.01 0.06
CA THR A 27 1.86 10.27 -1.21
C THR A 27 2.15 9.24 -2.29
N ALA A 28 3.18 8.40 -2.12
CA ALA A 28 3.49 7.35 -3.10
C ALA A 28 2.59 6.12 -2.86
N THR A 29 1.69 5.85 -3.81
CA THR A 29 0.97 4.58 -3.87
C THR A 29 1.99 3.44 -3.95
N SER A 30 1.91 2.48 -3.03
CA SER A 30 2.84 1.33 -2.98
C SER A 30 2.13 0.00 -2.91
N LEU A 31 2.75 -1.04 -3.45
CA LEU A 31 2.22 -2.41 -3.50
C LEU A 31 3.04 -3.35 -2.61
N LYS A 32 2.38 -4.23 -1.86
CA LYS A 32 3.02 -5.29 -1.09
C LYS A 32 2.20 -6.58 -1.13
N VAL A 33 2.87 -7.72 -1.30
CA VAL A 33 2.28 -9.05 -1.06
C VAL A 33 2.31 -9.34 0.44
N SER A 34 1.17 -9.67 1.03
CA SER A 34 1.06 -10.02 2.45
C SER A 34 1.52 -11.46 2.69
N GLU A 35 1.89 -11.76 3.94
CA GLU A 35 2.25 -13.13 4.37
C GLU A 35 1.11 -14.13 4.15
N LYS A 36 -0.14 -13.64 4.08
CA LYS A 36 -1.33 -14.45 3.81
C LYS A 36 -1.62 -14.62 2.31
N GLY A 37 -0.75 -14.11 1.42
CA GLY A 37 -0.87 -14.26 -0.03
C GLY A 37 -1.77 -13.23 -0.74
N GLY A 38 -2.18 -12.17 -0.06
CA GLY A 38 -2.98 -11.08 -0.66
C GLY A 38 -2.10 -9.94 -1.19
N VAL A 39 -2.52 -9.24 -2.25
CA VAL A 39 -1.85 -8.04 -2.73
C VAL A 39 -2.52 -6.82 -2.10
N SER A 40 -1.71 -5.95 -1.48
CA SER A 40 -2.14 -4.77 -0.75
C SER A 40 -1.67 -3.49 -1.43
N VAL A 41 -2.57 -2.55 -1.66
CA VAL A 41 -2.29 -1.18 -2.12
C VAL A 41 -2.34 -0.22 -0.92
N TYR A 42 -1.26 0.52 -0.71
CA TYR A 42 -1.16 1.58 0.29
C TYR A 42 -1.19 2.96 -0.40
N GLY A 43 -1.50 4.01 0.36
CA GLY A 43 -1.48 5.39 -0.14
C GLY A 43 -2.84 5.94 -0.61
N LEU A 44 -3.90 5.11 -0.64
CA LEU A 44 -5.26 5.53 -1.03
C LEU A 44 -6.15 5.99 0.14
N GLY A 45 -5.67 5.86 1.39
CA GLY A 45 -6.45 6.19 2.59
C GLY A 45 -5.76 5.77 3.88
N ARG A 46 -6.53 5.68 4.97
CA ARG A 46 -6.01 5.31 6.31
C ARG A 46 -5.53 3.86 6.38
N PHE A 47 -6.17 2.95 5.65
CA PHE A 47 -5.89 1.53 5.66
C PHE A 47 -5.57 1.03 4.25
N PRO A 48 -4.70 0.03 4.10
CA PRO A 48 -4.44 -0.58 2.81
C PRO A 48 -5.67 -1.33 2.29
N VAL A 49 -5.81 -1.36 0.97
CA VAL A 49 -6.79 -2.23 0.30
C VAL A 49 -6.09 -3.52 -0.07
N THR A 50 -6.50 -4.62 0.54
CA THR A 50 -5.94 -5.96 0.27
C THR A 50 -6.99 -6.84 -0.40
N LEU A 51 -6.64 -7.39 -1.55
CA LEU A 51 -7.44 -8.41 -2.24
C LEU A 51 -6.53 -9.58 -2.65
N TYR A 52 -7.12 -10.77 -2.82
CA TYR A 52 -6.43 -11.90 -3.43
C TYR A 52 -6.29 -11.72 -4.94
N LYS A 53 -5.40 -12.50 -5.57
CA LYS A 53 -5.05 -12.39 -6.99
C LYS A 53 -6.28 -12.37 -7.90
N GLU A 54 -7.18 -13.32 -7.75
CA GLU A 54 -8.35 -13.49 -8.61
C GLU A 54 -9.32 -12.31 -8.47
N GLN A 55 -9.45 -11.77 -7.25
CA GLN A 55 -10.25 -10.59 -6.97
C GLN A 55 -9.65 -9.35 -7.63
N TRP A 56 -8.32 -9.18 -7.58
CA TRP A 56 -7.64 -8.11 -8.30
C TRP A 56 -7.83 -8.21 -9.81
N LEU A 57 -7.63 -9.39 -10.39
CA LEU A 57 -7.81 -9.59 -11.83
C LEU A 57 -9.24 -9.28 -12.27
N LYS A 58 -10.24 -9.70 -11.48
CA LYS A 58 -11.64 -9.36 -11.74
C LYS A 58 -11.91 -7.87 -11.63
N LEU A 59 -11.38 -7.19 -10.60
CA LEU A 59 -11.54 -5.74 -10.43
C LEU A 59 -10.86 -4.96 -11.57
N LEU A 60 -9.66 -5.37 -11.97
CA LEU A 60 -8.90 -4.74 -13.04
C LEU A 60 -9.57 -4.94 -14.41
N ALA A 61 -10.23 -6.07 -14.64
CA ALA A 61 -11.05 -6.27 -15.83
C ALA A 61 -12.26 -5.29 -15.91
N MET A 62 -12.70 -4.74 -14.77
CA MET A 62 -13.77 -3.75 -14.68
C MET A 62 -13.25 -2.30 -14.73
N ALA A 63 -11.96 -2.07 -14.98
CA ALA A 63 -11.38 -0.73 -14.86
C ALA A 63 -12.07 0.33 -15.73
N ASP A 64 -12.41 -0.01 -16.98
CA ASP A 64 -13.08 0.93 -17.89
C ASP A 64 -14.54 1.18 -17.50
N ASP A 65 -15.24 0.17 -17.00
CA ASP A 65 -16.60 0.32 -16.48
C ASP A 65 -16.62 1.20 -15.24
N ILE A 66 -15.64 1.05 -14.34
CA ILE A 66 -15.48 1.89 -13.15
C ILE A 66 -15.23 3.35 -13.55
N ARG A 67 -14.34 3.60 -14.52
CA ARG A 67 -14.07 4.96 -15.02
C ARG A 67 -15.33 5.59 -15.61
N ARG A 68 -16.02 4.88 -16.49
CA ARG A 68 -17.27 5.35 -17.10
C ARG A 68 -18.33 5.65 -16.05
N PHE A 69 -18.51 4.78 -15.07
CA PHE A 69 -19.48 4.98 -13.99
C PHE A 69 -19.15 6.21 -13.12
N ILE A 70 -17.86 6.46 -12.86
CA ILE A 70 -17.41 7.68 -12.16
C ILE A 70 -17.78 8.93 -12.97
N ASP A 71 -17.49 8.92 -14.28
CA ASP A 71 -17.77 10.06 -15.16
C ASP A 71 -19.27 10.36 -15.25
N GLU A 72 -20.09 9.32 -15.46
CA GLU A 72 -21.55 9.43 -15.51
C GLU A 72 -22.16 9.98 -14.20
N ASN A 73 -21.48 9.78 -13.07
CA ASN A 73 -21.95 10.19 -11.75
C ASN A 73 -21.13 11.33 -11.14
N ALA A 74 -20.26 11.99 -11.91
CA ALA A 74 -19.28 12.95 -11.39
C ALA A 74 -19.91 14.05 -10.52
N ALA A 75 -21.08 14.56 -10.91
CA ALA A 75 -21.82 15.59 -10.16
C ALA A 75 -22.25 15.16 -8.74
N ARG A 76 -22.30 13.85 -8.46
CA ARG A 76 -22.70 13.28 -7.16
C ARG A 76 -21.51 12.87 -6.30
N LEU A 77 -20.31 12.79 -6.89
CA LEU A 77 -19.11 12.33 -6.21
C LEU A 77 -18.32 13.51 -5.65
N LYS A 78 -17.77 13.33 -4.44
CA LYS A 78 -16.89 14.33 -3.82
C LYS A 78 -15.44 14.01 -4.14
N THR A 79 -14.67 15.02 -4.52
CA THR A 79 -13.20 14.93 -4.54
C THR A 79 -12.66 15.23 -3.15
N LYS A 80 -11.62 14.49 -2.73
CA LYS A 80 -10.84 14.81 -1.53
C LYS A 80 -9.48 15.32 -1.99
N GLU A 81 -9.12 16.52 -1.55
CA GLU A 81 -7.73 17.02 -1.51
C GLU A 81 -7.05 16.59 -0.22
#